data_AF-A0AAD3M303-F1
#
_entry.id   AF-A0AAD3M303-F1
#
_cell.length_a   1.000
_cell.length_b   1.000
_cell.length_c   1.000
_cell.angle_alpha   90.00
_cell.angle_beta   90.00
_cell.angle_gamma   90.00
#
_symmetry.space_group_name_H-M   'P 1'
#
loop_
_entity.id
_entity.type
_entity.pdbx_description
1 polymer ?
#
loop_
_entity_poly.entity_id
_entity_poly.type
_entity_poly.pdbx_seq_one_letter_code
_entity_poly.pdbx_strand_id
1 'polypeptide(L)' 'MSEVAWDLPKHYPPVEPPAAAWGEDKSLYHPVSNSCIDSSPNERRVFMNTCDPSSLSQQWLFERTNATVLEHFNQGAN' A
#
# COMPACT_ATOMS: atom_id res chain seq x y z
N MET A 1 34.18 -2.79 2.10
CA MET A 1 32.92 -3.55 1.94
C MET A 1 32.06 -3.05 0.77
N SER A 2 32.64 -2.44 -0.28
CA SER A 2 31.91 -1.89 -1.44
C SER A 2 32.32 -2.52 -2.79
N GLU A 3 33.33 -3.39 -2.82
CA GLU A 3 33.93 -3.91 -4.06
C GLU A 3 33.28 -5.18 -4.60
N VAL A 4 32.21 -5.70 -3.99
CA VAL A 4 31.50 -6.92 -4.45
C VAL A 4 30.00 -6.68 -4.67
N ALA A 5 29.41 -5.68 -4.03
CA ALA A 5 27.97 -5.45 -3.99
C ALA A 5 27.61 -3.97 -4.19
N TRP A 6 28.29 -3.30 -5.13
CA TRP A 6 28.07 -1.89 -5.44
C TRP A 6 26.68 -1.61 -6.06
N ASP A 7 26.04 -2.62 -6.64
CA ASP A 7 24.69 -2.52 -7.22
C ASP A 7 23.56 -2.79 -6.21
N LEU A 8 23.90 -3.30 -5.03
CA LEU A 8 22.93 -3.65 -3.98
C LEU A 8 22.17 -2.42 -3.48
N PRO A 9 22.81 -1.27 -3.18
CA PRO A 9 22.11 -0.07 -2.72
C PRO A 9 21.23 0.58 -3.80
N LYS A 10 21.46 0.28 -5.09
CA LYS A 10 20.61 0.78 -6.18
C LYS A 10 19.29 0.01 -6.28
N HIS A 11 19.29 -1.29 -5.95
CA HIS A 11 18.10 -2.15 -6.02
C HIS A 11 17.40 -2.29 -4.67
N TYR A 12 18.15 -2.29 -3.58
CA TYR A 12 17.69 -2.39 -2.21
C TYR A 12 18.28 -1.21 -1.43
N PRO A 13 17.68 -0.02 -1.56
CA PRO A 13 18.15 1.13 -0.81
C PRO A 13 18.09 0.79 0.69
N PRO A 14 19.11 1.16 1.49
CA PRO A 14 19.15 0.86 2.93
C PRO A 14 18.00 1.48 3.73
N VAL A 15 17.29 2.45 3.13
CA VAL A 15 16.15 3.15 3.69
C VAL A 15 15.02 3.07 2.66
N GLU A 16 13.86 2.56 3.07
CA GLU A 16 12.67 2.51 2.22
C GLU A 16 12.26 3.93 1.81
N PRO A 17 11.90 4.16 0.54
CA PRO A 17 11.39 5.46 0.11
C PRO A 17 10.12 5.81 0.88
N PRO A 18 9.85 7.10 1.18
CA PRO A 18 8.55 7.49 1.68
C PRO A 18 7.49 7.08 0.66
N ALA A 19 6.50 6.29 1.08
CA ALA A 19 5.47 5.90 0.13
C ALA A 19 4.66 7.12 -0.33
N ALA A 20 4.23 7.03 -1.57
CA ALA A 20 3.60 8.13 -2.27
C ALA A 20 2.16 8.36 -1.81
N ALA A 21 1.49 7.33 -1.29
CA ALA A 21 0.17 7.46 -0.70
C ALA A 21 -0.17 6.36 0.31
N TRP A 22 -0.98 6.74 1.30
CA TRP A 22 -1.64 5.90 2.29
C TRP A 22 -2.97 6.59 2.66
N GLY A 23 -4.04 5.82 2.83
CA GLY A 23 -5.26 6.31 3.49
C GLY A 23 -4.99 6.62 4.97
N GLU A 24 -5.88 7.37 5.64
CA GLU A 24 -5.73 7.74 7.06
C GLU A 24 -5.51 6.52 7.97
N ASP A 25 -6.16 5.41 7.64
CA ASP A 25 -6.10 4.11 8.30
C ASP A 25 -5.34 3.04 7.48
N LYS A 26 -4.73 3.44 6.36
CA LYS A 26 -4.06 2.57 5.37
C LYS A 26 -4.95 1.44 4.84
N SER A 27 -6.25 1.48 5.08
CA SER A 27 -7.20 0.48 4.63
C SER A 27 -7.75 0.85 3.26
N LEU A 28 -8.15 -0.17 2.49
CA LEU A 28 -8.90 0.04 1.25
C LEU A 28 -10.34 -0.41 1.48
N TYR A 29 -11.16 0.56 1.87
CA TYR A 29 -12.58 0.34 2.14
C TYR A 29 -13.40 0.35 0.85
N HIS A 30 -14.24 -0.67 0.67
CA HIS A 30 -15.18 -0.75 -0.44
C HIS A 30 -16.60 -0.39 0.06
N PRO A 31 -17.12 0.81 -0.28
CA PRO A 31 -18.37 1.33 0.29
C PRO A 31 -19.61 0.50 -0.06
N VAL A 32 -19.61 -0.16 -1.22
CA VAL A 32 -20.78 -0.89 -1.71
C VAL A 32 -20.98 -2.22 -0.95
N SER A 33 -19.89 -2.88 -0.55
CA SER A 33 -19.96 -4.15 0.19
C SER A 33 -19.69 -4.00 1.69
N ASN A 34 -19.35 -2.80 2.16
CA ASN A 34 -18.85 -2.55 3.52
C ASN A 34 -17.71 -3.52 3.91
N SER A 35 -16.78 -3.76 2.99
CA SER A 35 -15.68 -4.70 3.18
C SER A 35 -14.34 -4.02 2.90
N CYS A 36 -13.27 -4.52 3.50
CA CYS A 36 -11.91 -4.07 3.24
C CYS A 36 -11.17 -5.05 2.34
N ILE A 37 -10.23 -4.54 1.56
CA ILE A 37 -9.35 -5.39 0.75
C ILE A 37 -8.29 -6.01 1.66
N ASP A 38 -8.17 -7.34 1.58
CA ASP A 38 -7.27 -8.18 2.36
C ASP A 38 -6.39 -9.03 1.42
N SER A 39 -5.19 -9.38 1.86
CA SER A 39 -4.24 -10.20 1.12
C SER A 39 -3.94 -11.49 1.87
N SER A 40 -3.98 -12.63 1.17
CA SER A 40 -3.57 -13.91 1.74
C SER A 40 -2.19 -14.28 1.19
N PRO A 41 -1.11 -14.23 2.00
CA PRO A 41 0.23 -14.62 1.55
C PRO A 41 0.30 -16.09 1.12
N ASN A 42 -0.49 -16.94 1.79
CA ASN A 42 -0.54 -18.38 1.53
C ASN A 42 -1.15 -18.69 0.16
N GLU A 43 -2.23 -17.99 -0.18
CA GLU A 43 -2.96 -18.23 -1.42
C GLU A 43 -2.49 -17.32 -2.57
N ARG A 44 -1.66 -16.32 -2.27
CA ARG A 44 -1.20 -15.29 -3.21
C ARG A 44 -2.35 -14.59 -3.93
N ARG A 45 -3.42 -14.31 -3.19
CA ARG A 45 -4.63 -13.68 -3.70
C ARG A 45 -5.03 -12.49 -2.86
N VAL A 46 -5.64 -11.52 -3.53
CA VAL A 46 -6.29 -10.36 -2.94
C VAL A 46 -7.79 -10.63 -2.95
N PHE A 47 -8.44 -10.43 -1.82
CA PHE A 47 -9.86 -10.69 -1.62
C PHE A 47 -10.48 -9.60 -0.76
N MET A 48 -11.80 -9.60 -0.64
CA MET A 48 -12.52 -8.69 0.25
C MET A 48 -12.87 -9.45 1.54
N ASN A 49 -12.64 -8.83 2.68
CA ASN A 49 -12.92 -9.39 4.00
C ASN A 49 -13.53 -8.33 4.92
N THR A 50 -13.96 -8.74 6.12
CA THR A 50 -14.33 -7.80 7.17
C THR A 50 -13.12 -6.93 7.53
N CYS A 51 -13.37 -5.63 7.69
CA CYS A 51 -12.35 -4.67 8.05
C CYS A 51 -11.79 -4.94 9.45
N ASP A 52 -10.48 -5.13 9.53
CA ASP A 52 -9.74 -5.25 10.78
C ASP A 52 -8.52 -4.31 10.76
N PRO A 53 -8.53 -3.22 11.55
CA PRO A 53 -7.44 -2.26 11.57
C PRO A 53 -6.13 -2.83 12.17
N SER A 54 -6.21 -3.94 12.91
CA SER A 54 -5.04 -4.62 13.46
C SER A 54 -4.33 -5.52 12.44
N SER A 55 -5.01 -5.88 11.36
CA SER A 55 -4.47 -6.77 10.35
C SER A 55 -3.51 -6.03 9.42
N LEU A 56 -2.24 -6.46 9.42
CA LEU A 56 -1.23 -5.94 8.49
C LEU A 56 -1.53 -6.31 7.03
N SER A 57 -2.24 -7.41 6.78
CA SER A 57 -2.59 -7.84 5.42
C SER A 57 -3.67 -6.97 4.76
N GLN A 58 -4.34 -6.13 5.55
CA GLN A 58 -5.32 -5.13 5.12
C GLN A 58 -4.74 -3.71 5.06
N GLN A 59 -3.45 -3.53 5.38
CA GLN A 59 -2.75 -2.25 5.30
C GLN A 59 -2.00 -2.15 3.97
N TRP A 60 -2.37 -1.15 3.17
CA TRP A 60 -1.86 -1.00 1.80
C TRP A 60 -0.93 0.19 1.70
N LEU A 61 0.23 -0.06 1.09
CA LEU A 61 1.26 0.93 0.83
C LEU A 61 1.41 1.14 -0.67
N PHE A 62 1.21 2.36 -1.15
CA PHE A 62 1.42 2.68 -2.55
C PHE A 62 2.66 3.52 -2.76
N GLU A 63 3.71 2.92 -3.32
CA GLU A 63 5.00 3.58 -3.50
C GLU A 63 5.06 4.49 -4.72
N ARG A 64 4.41 4.12 -5.82
CA ARG A 64 4.48 4.83 -7.11
C ARG A 64 3.09 5.32 -7.51
N THR A 65 2.69 6.45 -6.93
CA THR A 65 1.42 7.12 -7.29
C THR A 65 1.68 8.54 -7.78
N ASN A 66 0.78 9.05 -8.63
CA ASN A 66 0.72 10.48 -8.92
C ASN A 66 -0.17 11.14 -7.87
N ALA A 67 0.44 11.74 -6.85
CA ALA A 67 -0.26 12.32 -5.70
C ALA A 67 -1.31 13.37 -6.12
N THR A 68 -1.03 14.18 -7.14
CA THR A 68 -1.96 15.20 -7.64
C THR A 68 -3.23 14.59 -8.21
N VAL A 69 -3.11 13.49 -8.94
CA VAL A 69 -4.27 12.76 -9.47
C VAL A 69 -5.06 12.11 -8.34
N LEU A 70 -4.36 11.52 -7.37
CA LEU A 70 -5.00 10.87 -6.23
C LEU A 70 -5.80 11.88 -5.38
N GLU A 71 -5.25 13.07 -5.17
CA GLU A 71 -5.93 14.15 -4.44
C GLU A 71 -7.22 14.59 -5.14
N HIS A 72 -7.20 14.77 -6.46
CA HIS A 72 -8.39 15.09 -7.25
C HIS A 72 -9.46 13.99 -7.17
N PHE A 73 -9.08 12.71 -7.17
CA PHE A 73 -10.02 11.60 -7.00
C PHE A 73 -10.62 11.56 -5.60
N ASN A 74 -9.83 11.84 -4.57
CA ASN A 74 -10.31 11.87 -3.18
C ASN A 74 -11.21 13.08 -2.89
N GLN A 75 -11.05 14.20 -3.61
CA GLN A 75 -11.89 15.39 -3.48
C GLN A 75 -13.32 15.22 -4.04
N GLY A 76 -13.54 14.25 -4.93
CA GLY A 76 -14.85 13.98 -5.55
C GLY A 76 -15.87 13.24 -4.67
N ALA A 77 -15.53 12.95 -3.41
CA ALA A 77 -16.38 12.26 -2.44
C ALA A 77 -16.99 13.21 -1.39
N ASN A 78 -17.51 14.37 -1.83
CA ASN A 78 -18.34 15.27 -1.01
C ASN A 78 -19.73 15.42 -1.61
#